data_AF-A0A939DZR4-F1
#
_entry.id   AF-A0A939DZR4-F1
#
_cell.length_a   1.000
_cell.length_b   1.000
_cell.length_c   1.000
_cell.angle_alpha   90.00
_cell.angle_beta   90.00
_cell.angle_gamma   90.00
#
_symmetry.space_group_name_H-M   'P 1'
#
loop_
_entity.id
_entity.type
_entity.pdbx_description
1 polymer ?
#
loop_
_entity_poly.entity_id
_entity_poly.type
_entity_poly.pdbx_seq_one_letter_code
_entity_poly.pdbx_strand_id
1 'polypeptide(L)'
;MSSHAAADNRDATYPAFDGEPHYLEGYRPSSYDSPHSSLNLAGTWVGMGLILSSVVGIGIWVFALGAKSVGSQDSWGLFTIIGVIFMLACWIVGAALIHHSRRHFRAYRARTGRTM
;
A
#
# COMPACT_ATOMS: atom_id res chain seq x y z
N MET A 1 -23.72 -10.79 -48.63
CA MET A 1 -22.86 -11.29 -47.53
C MET A 1 -21.84 -10.20 -47.26
N SER A 2 -22.19 -9.22 -46.41
CA SER A 2 -21.28 -8.13 -46.05
C SER A 2 -20.35 -8.62 -44.96
N SER A 3 -19.08 -8.81 -45.29
CA SER A 3 -18.03 -9.07 -44.32
C SER A 3 -17.92 -7.87 -43.38
N HIS A 4 -18.31 -8.05 -42.12
CA HIS A 4 -17.90 -7.14 -41.06
C HIS A 4 -16.38 -7.26 -40.92
N ALA A 5 -15.64 -6.38 -41.60
CA ALA A 5 -14.23 -6.16 -41.34
C ALA A 5 -14.12 -5.76 -39.87
N ALA A 6 -13.57 -6.66 -39.04
CA ALA A 6 -13.20 -6.35 -37.68
C ALA A 6 -12.32 -5.10 -37.74
N ALA A 7 -12.76 -4.02 -37.10
CA ALA A 7 -12.01 -2.77 -37.03
C ALA A 7 -10.62 -3.08 -36.49
N ASP A 8 -9.63 -2.88 -37.34
CA ASP A 8 -8.23 -3.10 -37.04
C ASP A 8 -7.73 -1.96 -36.15
N ASN A 9 -7.93 -2.09 -34.84
CA ASN A 9 -7.56 -1.08 -33.83
C ASN A 9 -6.03 -1.00 -33.58
N ARG A 10 -5.20 -1.21 -34.62
CA ARG A 10 -3.73 -1.17 -34.53
C ARG A 10 -3.14 0.25 -34.51
N ASP A 11 -3.98 1.28 -34.66
CA ASP A 11 -3.56 2.69 -34.74
C ASP A 11 -3.60 3.43 -33.39
N ALA A 12 -3.43 2.72 -32.26
CA ALA A 12 -3.23 3.38 -30.98
C ALA A 12 -1.88 4.11 -30.99
N THR A 13 -1.89 5.44 -31.06
CA THR A 13 -0.73 6.35 -31.14
C THR A 13 0.05 6.44 -29.81
N TYR A 14 0.04 5.37 -29.02
CA TYR A 14 0.80 5.24 -27.79
C TYR A 14 1.73 4.02 -27.88
N PRO A 15 2.93 4.08 -27.26
CA PRO A 15 3.81 2.93 -27.25
C PRO A 15 3.10 1.76 -26.55
N ALA A 16 2.83 0.71 -27.32
CA ALA A 16 2.48 -0.60 -26.79
C ALA A 16 3.76 -1.24 -26.26
N PHE A 17 3.77 -1.63 -25.00
CA PHE A 17 4.89 -2.35 -24.39
C PHE A 17 4.56 -3.84 -24.39
N ASP A 18 5.51 -4.66 -24.84
CA ASP A 18 5.35 -6.12 -24.87
C ASP A 18 5.02 -6.66 -23.47
N GLY A 19 3.91 -7.41 -23.37
CA GLY A 19 3.41 -8.01 -22.12
C GLY A 19 2.39 -7.17 -21.34
N GLU A 20 1.92 -6.04 -21.87
CA GLU A 20 0.96 -5.16 -21.20
C GLU A 20 -0.43 -5.18 -21.88
N PRO A 21 -1.55 -5.13 -21.14
CA PRO A 21 -2.88 -5.12 -21.75
C PRO A 21 -3.05 -3.87 -22.62
N HIS A 22 -3.52 -4.07 -23.85
CA HIS A 22 -3.78 -2.98 -24.78
C HIS A 22 -5.01 -2.18 -24.31
N TYR A 23 -4.78 -0.97 -23.82
CA TYR A 23 -5.86 -0.08 -23.40
C TYR A 23 -6.44 0.66 -24.60
N LEU A 24 -7.77 0.75 -24.66
CA LEU A 24 -8.47 1.60 -25.62
C LEU A 24 -8.11 3.07 -25.40
N GLU A 25 -8.07 3.84 -26.48
CA GLU A 25 -7.76 5.26 -26.42
C GLU A 25 -8.81 6.01 -25.57
N GLY A 26 -8.34 6.78 -24.59
CA GLY A 26 -9.20 7.47 -23.61
C GLY A 26 -9.62 6.63 -22.39
N TYR A 27 -9.31 5.33 -22.34
CA TYR A 27 -9.58 4.50 -21.17
C TYR A 27 -8.48 4.69 -20.12
N ARG A 28 -8.85 5.25 -18.96
CA ARG A 28 -7.99 5.32 -17.78
C ARG A 28 -8.46 4.25 -16.79
N PRO A 29 -7.69 3.16 -16.59
CA PRO A 29 -8.08 2.11 -15.66
C PRO A 29 -8.24 2.66 -14.25
N SER A 30 -9.21 2.14 -13.51
CA SER A 30 -9.41 2.49 -12.10
C SER A 30 -8.16 2.11 -11.30
N SER A 31 -7.94 2.77 -10.15
CA SER A 31 -6.85 2.39 -9.25
C SER A 31 -6.99 0.97 -8.70
N TYR A 32 -8.17 0.36 -8.80
CA TYR A 32 -8.44 -1.03 -8.41
C TYR A 32 -8.12 -2.02 -9.53
N ASP A 33 -8.55 -1.74 -10.76
CA ASP A 33 -8.42 -2.65 -11.92
C ASP A 33 -7.09 -2.51 -12.66
N SER A 34 -6.20 -1.64 -12.19
CA SER A 34 -4.92 -1.45 -12.86
C SER A 34 -3.95 -2.61 -12.54
N PRO A 35 -3.33 -3.25 -13.55
CA PRO A 35 -2.40 -4.38 -13.36
C PRO A 35 -1.21 -4.02 -12.47
N HIS A 36 -0.81 -2.75 -12.47
CA HIS A 36 0.30 -2.23 -11.65
C HIS A 36 -0.19 -1.48 -10.40
N SER A 37 -1.43 -1.70 -9.97
CA SER A 37 -1.94 -1.10 -8.74
C SER A 37 -1.12 -1.55 -7.54
N SER A 38 -0.76 -0.59 -6.69
CA SER A 38 -0.19 -0.90 -5.38
C SER A 38 -1.17 -1.62 -4.46
N LEU A 39 -2.47 -1.70 -4.80
CA LEU A 39 -3.45 -2.51 -4.08
C LEU A 39 -3.31 -4.01 -4.34
N ASN A 40 -2.68 -4.43 -5.44
CA ASN A 40 -2.59 -5.85 -5.81
C ASN A 40 -1.34 -6.55 -5.23
N LEU A 41 -0.45 -5.79 -4.58
CA LEU A 41 0.76 -6.32 -3.96
C LEU A 41 0.47 -6.74 -2.52
N ALA A 42 0.64 -8.03 -2.19
CA ALA A 42 0.47 -8.52 -0.81
C ALA A 42 1.29 -7.72 0.22
N GLY A 43 2.46 -7.17 -0.17
CA GLY A 43 3.30 -6.37 0.71
C GLY A 43 2.68 -5.05 1.19
N THR A 44 1.82 -4.39 0.40
CA THR A 44 1.11 -3.19 0.86
C THR A 44 0.02 -3.54 1.87
N TRP A 45 -0.68 -4.66 1.68
CA TRP A 45 -1.66 -5.18 2.64
C TRP A 45 -1.02 -5.55 3.97
N VAL A 46 0.10 -6.28 3.95
CA VAL A 46 0.84 -6.61 5.18
C VAL A 46 1.34 -5.34 5.86
N GLY A 47 1.83 -4.36 5.09
CA GLY A 47 2.28 -3.09 5.65
C GLY A 47 1.15 -2.27 6.28
N MET A 48 -0.03 -2.23 5.66
CA MET A 48 -1.23 -1.60 6.24
C MET A 48 -1.71 -2.34 7.49
N GLY A 49 -1.70 -3.69 7.47
CA GLY A 49 -2.02 -4.52 8.63
C GLY A 49 -1.06 -4.31 9.81
N LEU A 50 0.23 -4.13 9.54
CA LEU A 50 1.22 -3.77 10.56
C LEU A 50 0.96 -2.39 11.15
N ILE A 51 0.62 -1.40 10.33
CA ILE A 51 0.25 -0.06 10.83
C ILE A 51 -1.01 -0.14 11.70
N LEU A 52 -2.03 -0.90 11.29
CA LEU A 52 -3.23 -1.12 12.11
C LEU A 52 -2.92 -1.83 13.43
N SER A 53 -1.96 -2.76 13.43
CA SER A 53 -1.52 -3.48 14.63
C SER A 53 -0.86 -2.56 15.67
N SER A 54 -0.42 -1.36 15.29
CA SER A 54 0.16 -0.38 16.24
C SER A 54 -0.83 0.07 17.31
N VAL A 55 -2.14 -0.09 17.09
CA VAL A 55 -3.21 0.17 18.07
C VAL A 55 -3.00 -0.63 19.36
N VAL A 56 -2.43 -1.83 19.27
CA VAL A 56 -2.07 -2.64 20.46
C VAL A 56 -1.03 -1.90 21.31
N GLY A 57 0.01 -1.35 20.67
CA GLY A 57 1.04 -0.56 21.36
C GLY A 57 0.47 0.71 22.01
N ILE A 58 -0.44 1.40 21.32
CA ILE A 58 -1.17 2.55 21.86
C ILE A 58 -2.01 2.14 23.08
N GLY A 59 -2.72 1.01 23.02
CA GLY A 59 -3.52 0.50 24.13
C GLY A 59 -2.67 0.20 25.37
N ILE A 60 -1.51 -0.45 25.20
CA ILE A 60 -0.56 -0.71 26.28
C ILE A 60 -0.04 0.61 26.89
N TRP A 61 0.25 1.59 26.04
CA TRP A 61 0.72 2.89 26.49
C TRP A 61 -0.34 3.66 27.30
N VAL A 62 -1.59 3.68 26.84
CA VAL A 62 -2.72 4.29 27.56
C VAL A 62 -2.96 3.59 28.89
N PHE A 63 -2.92 2.25 28.91
CA PHE A 63 -3.02 1.47 30.15
C PHE A 63 -1.93 1.85 31.15
N ALA A 64 -0.68 1.98 30.69
CA ALA A 64 0.44 2.35 31.54
C ALA A 64 0.29 3.75 32.15
N LEU A 65 -0.21 4.72 31.38
CA LEU A 65 -0.50 6.07 31.87
C LEU A 65 -1.62 6.08 32.92
N GLY A 66 -2.65 5.26 32.72
CA GLY A 66 -3.71 5.04 33.72
C GLY A 66 -3.16 4.39 34.99
N ALA A 67 -2.35 3.35 34.86
CA ALA A 67 -1.73 2.67 35.99
C ALA A 67 -0.84 3.63 36.82
N LYS A 68 -0.09 4.52 36.16
CA LYS A 68 0.69 5.57 36.80
C LYS A 68 -0.18 6.55 37.58
N SER A 69 -1.33 6.95 37.03
CA SER A 69 -2.16 8.01 37.65
C SER A 69 -2.81 7.57 38.95
N VAL A 70 -3.24 6.30 39.05
CA VAL A 70 -3.88 5.76 40.26
C VAL A 70 -2.93 4.94 41.14
N GLY A 71 -1.66 4.81 40.77
CA GLY A 71 -0.68 4.00 41.51
C GLY A 71 -1.02 2.51 41.55
N SER A 72 -1.77 2.01 40.55
CA SER A 72 -2.25 0.62 40.52
C SER A 72 -1.15 -0.39 40.19
N GLN A 73 -0.06 0.05 39.55
CA GLN A 73 0.96 -0.85 39.04
C GLN A 73 2.35 -0.24 39.14
N ASP A 74 3.24 -0.88 39.90
CA ASP A 74 4.63 -0.43 40.08
C ASP A 74 5.42 -0.49 38.77
N SER A 75 5.08 -1.45 37.90
CA SER A 75 5.75 -1.66 36.61
C SER A 75 5.20 -0.80 35.46
N TRP A 76 4.47 0.29 35.75
CA TRP A 76 3.90 1.19 34.73
C TRP A 76 4.94 1.71 33.73
N GLY A 77 6.19 1.95 34.20
CA GLY A 77 7.27 2.43 33.35
C GLY A 77 7.66 1.42 32.26
N LEU A 78 7.72 0.13 32.61
CA LEU A 78 8.03 -0.95 31.68
C LEU A 78 6.93 -1.11 30.62
N PHE A 79 5.64 -1.05 31.03
CA PHE A 79 4.53 -1.10 30.07
C PHE A 79 4.55 0.09 29.11
N THR A 80 4.90 1.29 29.61
CA THR A 80 5.06 2.49 28.77
C THR A 80 6.10 2.24 27.67
N ILE A 81 7.28 1.71 28.05
CA ILE A 81 8.38 1.44 27.10
C ILE A 81 7.96 0.41 26.06
N ILE A 82 7.33 -0.70 26.47
CA ILE A 82 6.86 -1.75 25.56
C ILE A 82 5.84 -1.20 24.57
N GLY A 83 4.84 -0.47 25.06
CA GLY A 83 3.78 0.10 24.22
C GLY A 83 4.34 1.04 23.16
N VAL A 84 5.24 1.94 23.54
CA VAL A 84 5.87 2.89 22.62
C VAL A 84 6.78 2.20 21.61
N ILE A 85 7.63 1.27 22.05
CA ILE A 85 8.53 0.53 21.13
C ILE A 85 7.71 -0.28 20.13
N PHE A 86 6.68 -1.00 20.59
CA PHE A 86 5.83 -1.80 19.73
C PHE A 86 5.10 -0.93 18.69
N MET A 87 4.53 0.19 19.14
CA MET A 87 3.86 1.16 18.26
C MET A 87 4.82 1.66 17.17
N LEU A 88 6.02 2.11 17.55
CA LEU A 88 7.03 2.63 16.62
C LEU A 88 7.55 1.55 15.67
N ALA A 89 7.78 0.34 16.17
CA ALA A 89 8.23 -0.78 15.34
C ALA A 89 7.19 -1.12 14.26
N CYS A 90 5.91 -1.25 14.62
CA CYS A 90 4.82 -1.47 13.68
C CYS A 90 4.72 -0.35 12.63
N TRP A 91 4.88 0.91 13.05
CA TRP A 91 4.86 2.06 12.14
C TRP A 91 6.04 2.06 11.17
N ILE A 92 7.27 1.91 11.67
CA ILE A 92 8.49 1.96 10.86
C ILE A 92 8.51 0.78 9.88
N VAL A 93 8.27 -0.43 10.37
CA VAL A 93 8.26 -1.63 9.52
C VAL A 93 7.12 -1.59 8.52
N GLY A 94 5.90 -1.21 8.94
CA GLY A 94 4.76 -1.07 8.05
C GLY A 94 4.99 -0.03 6.95
N ALA A 95 5.50 1.15 7.30
CA ALA A 95 5.82 2.21 6.35
C ALA A 95 6.95 1.79 5.38
N ALA A 96 8.00 1.15 5.90
CA ALA A 96 9.10 0.64 5.08
C ALA A 96 8.61 -0.44 4.09
N LEU A 97 7.73 -1.34 4.53
CA LEU A 97 7.18 -2.39 3.69
C LEU A 97 6.28 -1.83 2.59
N ILE A 98 5.43 -0.85 2.91
CA ILE A 98 4.63 -0.13 1.91
C ILE A 98 5.55 0.59 0.92
N HIS A 99 6.57 1.29 1.41
CA HIS A 99 7.49 2.04 0.56
C HIS A 99 8.28 1.12 -0.39
N HIS A 100 8.72 -0.04 0.10
CA HIS A 100 9.41 -1.04 -0.71
C HIS A 100 8.48 -1.66 -1.75
N SER A 101 7.26 -2.01 -1.35
CA SER A 101 6.25 -2.60 -2.25
C SER A 101 5.90 -1.66 -3.40
N ARG A 102 5.87 -0.33 -3.16
CA ARG A 102 5.59 0.68 -4.19
C ARG A 102 6.73 0.91 -5.20
N ARG A 103 7.88 0.23 -5.09
CA ARG A 103 9.00 0.38 -6.03
C ARG A 103 8.62 0.00 -7.46
N HIS A 104 7.79 -1.03 -7.64
CA HIS A 104 7.39 -1.52 -8.96
C HIS A 104 6.51 -0.50 -9.70
N PHE A 105 5.61 0.17 -8.98
CA PHE A 105 4.81 1.28 -9.53
C PHE A 105 5.67 2.48 -9.94
N ARG A 106 6.70 2.83 -9.16
CA ARG A 106 7.64 3.91 -9.52
C ARG A 106 8.43 3.58 -10.79
N ALA A 107 8.87 2.32 -10.93
CA ALA A 107 9.55 1.85 -12.13
C ALA A 107 8.64 1.87 -13.37
N TYR A 108 7.36 1.50 -13.21
CA TYR A 108 6.36 1.61 -14.27
C TYR A 108 6.12 3.06 -14.69
N ARG A 109 5.88 3.97 -13.73
CA ARG A 109 5.74 5.42 -14.00
C ARG A 109 6.94 6.02 -14.73
N ALA A 110 8.16 5.60 -14.37
CA ALA A 110 9.38 6.08 -15.00
C ALA A 110 9.53 5.61 -16.46
N ARG A 111 9.03 4.42 -16.80
CA ARG A 111 9.09 3.86 -18.16
C ARG A 111 8.02 4.43 -19.08
N THR A 112 6.80 4.58 -18.59
CA THR A 112 5.65 4.90 -19.45
C THR A 112 5.21 6.36 -19.37
N GLY A 113 5.71 7.13 -18.40
CA GLY A 113 5.29 8.53 -18.16
C GLY A 113 3.83 8.68 -17.72
N ARG A 114 3.05 7.60 -17.75
CA ARG A 114 1.64 7.57 -17.39
C ARG A 114 1.51 7.47 -15.89
N THR A 115 0.91 8.49 -15.29
CA THR A 115 0.32 8.38 -13.96
C THR A 115 -1.08 7.79 -14.13
N MET A 116 -1.33 6.64 -13.51
CA MET A 116 -2.70 6.17 -13.29
C MET A 116 -3.54 7.22 -12.60
#